data_AF-A0A803NZV8-F1
#
_entry.id   AF-A0A803NZV8-F1
#
_cell.length_a   1.000
_cell.length_b   1.000
_cell.length_c   1.000
_cell.angle_alpha   90.00
_cell.angle_beta   90.00
_cell.angle_gamma   90.00
#
_symmetry.space_group_name_H-M   'P 1'
#
loop_
_entity.id
_entity.type
_entity.pdbx_description
1 polymer ?
#
loop_
_entity_poly.entity_id
_entity_poly.type
_entity_poly.pdbx_seq_one_letter_code
_entity_poly.pdbx_strand_id
1 'polypeptide(L)'
;MESSIGVLMPIPIYEGLQRELKKRFKVYNLWEAPNKSQFINTHASSIRAYIGTSGFGADADFINALPNLEIIARIIGLGRIGEAIAKRVEGFNCPIIYHSRSEKAGVKYKYYPNVVELATNCQILVVACSLTPDNHNIVNRRVIDALGPKGVVINIGRGTHVDEGELVSALVEGRLGGAGLDVYQNEPNVPPQLLELENVLLLHHVGSSTFETRISMTDLVIANLDAHFFYNKPLLTPVV
;
A
#
# COMPACT_ATOMS: atom_id res chain seq x y z
N MET A 1 21.55 16.37 21.33
CA MET A 1 20.38 15.68 21.91
C MET A 1 19.44 15.35 20.76
N GLU A 2 19.43 14.11 20.28
CA GLU A 2 18.48 13.70 19.23
C GLU A 2 17.06 13.83 19.78
N SER A 3 16.21 14.58 19.07
CA SER A 3 14.81 14.75 19.43
C SER A 3 14.09 13.40 19.29
N SER A 4 13.66 12.82 20.41
CA SER A 4 12.89 11.57 20.42
C SER A 4 11.61 11.72 19.56
N ILE A 5 11.38 10.77 18.65
CA ILE A 5 10.23 10.75 17.74
C ILE A 5 8.93 10.62 18.56
N GLY A 6 7.97 11.50 18.29
CA GLY A 6 6.66 11.50 18.94
C GLY A 6 5.70 10.50 18.34
N VAL A 7 5.12 9.63 19.17
CA VAL A 7 4.16 8.60 18.78
C VAL A 7 2.84 8.82 19.51
N LEU A 8 1.75 9.05 18.77
CA LEU A 8 0.41 9.24 19.34
C LEU A 8 -0.33 7.91 19.41
N MET A 9 -0.85 7.60 20.60
CA MET A 9 -1.72 6.45 20.83
C MET A 9 -3.12 6.95 21.25
N PRO A 10 -4.20 6.56 20.55
CA PRO A 10 -5.56 7.06 20.81
C PRO A 10 -6.21 6.39 22.03
N ILE A 11 -5.84 5.13 22.31
CA ILE A 11 -6.39 4.29 23.36
C ILE A 11 -5.29 3.40 23.98
N PRO A 12 -5.48 2.90 25.22
CA PRO A 12 -4.58 1.91 25.78
C PRO A 12 -4.61 0.62 24.95
N ILE A 13 -3.43 0.16 24.51
CA ILE A 13 -3.22 -1.18 23.93
C ILE A 13 -2.65 -2.09 25.05
N TYR A 14 -2.16 -3.29 24.76
CA TYR A 14 -1.53 -4.15 25.77
C TYR A 14 -0.25 -3.52 26.38
N GLU A 15 -0.04 -3.72 27.69
CA GLU A 15 1.01 -3.04 28.48
C GLU A 15 2.44 -3.30 27.99
N GLY A 16 2.69 -4.48 27.43
CA GLY A 16 4.01 -4.85 26.87
C GLY A 16 4.44 -3.89 25.76
N LEU A 17 3.55 -3.57 24.82
CA LEU A 17 3.82 -2.64 23.73
C LEU A 17 4.04 -1.22 24.26
N GLN A 18 3.20 -0.76 25.18
CA GLN A 18 3.33 0.58 25.77
C GLN A 18 4.70 0.77 26.44
N ARG A 19 5.17 -0.25 27.16
CA ARG A 19 6.48 -0.25 27.83
C ARG A 19 7.62 -0.17 26.83
N GLU A 20 7.56 -0.94 25.74
CA GLU A 20 8.59 -0.92 24.70
C GLU A 20 8.60 0.38 23.89
N LEU A 21 7.42 0.96 23.62
CA LEU A 21 7.32 2.25 22.95
C LEU A 21 7.90 3.38 23.81
N LYS A 22 7.57 3.42 25.11
CA LYS A 22 8.08 4.44 26.04
C LYS A 22 9.61 4.38 26.24
N LYS A 23 10.24 3.23 25.97
CA LYS A 23 11.72 3.11 25.99
C LYS A 23 12.40 3.80 24.80
N ARG A 24 11.71 3.92 23.66
CA ARG A 24 12.29 4.31 22.36
C ARG A 24 11.75 5.64 21.84
N PHE A 25 10.53 5.99 22.24
CA PHE A 25 9.77 7.09 21.68
C PHE A 25 9.15 7.96 22.77
N LYS A 26 8.86 9.20 22.41
CA LYS A 26 8.00 10.07 23.21
C LYS A 26 6.55 9.70 22.93
N VAL A 27 5.96 8.88 23.79
CA VAL A 27 4.58 8.39 23.63
C VAL A 27 3.60 9.43 24.17
N TYR A 28 2.62 9.79 23.35
CA TYR A 28 1.52 10.68 23.67
C TYR A 28 0.24 9.85 23.80
N ASN A 29 -0.30 9.76 25.02
CA ASN A 29 -1.50 8.97 25.33
C ASN A 29 -2.74 9.86 25.26
N LEU A 30 -3.50 9.75 24.17
CA LEU A 30 -4.67 10.62 23.96
C LEU A 30 -5.81 10.35 24.96
N TRP A 31 -5.90 9.14 25.52
CA TRP A 31 -6.91 8.79 26.52
C TRP A 31 -6.65 9.42 27.89
N GLU A 32 -5.42 9.85 28.18
CA GLU A 32 -5.07 10.56 29.41
C GLU A 32 -5.42 12.05 29.32
N ALA A 33 -5.73 12.55 28.12
CA ALA A 33 -6.03 13.96 27.89
C ALA A 33 -7.49 14.29 28.23
N PRO A 34 -7.75 15.29 29.10
CA PRO A 34 -9.11 15.72 29.43
C PRO A 34 -9.80 16.40 28.24
N ASN A 35 -9.04 17.00 27.32
CA ASN A 35 -9.54 17.54 26.05
C ASN A 35 -8.63 17.07 24.89
N LYS A 36 -9.17 16.18 24.05
CA LYS A 36 -8.42 15.54 22.96
C LYS A 36 -7.97 16.54 21.89
N SER A 37 -8.85 17.45 21.47
CA SER A 37 -8.55 18.41 20.40
C SER A 37 -7.47 19.41 20.82
N GLN A 38 -7.52 19.90 22.06
CA GLN A 38 -6.48 20.78 22.60
C GLN A 38 -5.14 20.05 22.74
N PHE A 39 -5.15 18.80 23.19
CA PHE A 39 -3.96 17.97 23.33
C PHE A 39 -3.28 17.72 21.98
N ILE A 40 -4.06 17.38 20.95
CA ILE A 40 -3.57 17.20 19.58
C ILE A 40 -2.95 18.50 19.09
N ASN A 41 -3.65 19.64 19.16
CA ASN A 41 -3.12 20.93 18.72
C ASN A 41 -1.80 21.31 19.42
N THR A 42 -1.66 20.97 20.71
CA THR A 42 -0.46 21.28 21.49
C THR A 42 0.76 20.44 21.10
N HIS A 43 0.52 19.23 20.59
CA HIS A 43 1.58 18.25 20.30
C HIS A 43 1.72 17.91 18.81
N ALA A 44 0.86 18.48 17.97
CA ALA A 44 0.73 18.24 16.53
C ALA A 44 2.08 18.23 15.78
N SER A 45 2.92 19.23 16.04
CA SER A 45 4.22 19.38 15.39
C SER A 45 5.28 18.38 15.88
N SER A 46 5.06 17.72 17.02
CA SER A 46 5.98 16.75 17.61
C SER A 46 5.62 15.30 17.28
N ILE A 47 4.38 15.05 16.87
CA ILE A 47 3.86 13.72 16.56
C ILE A 47 4.18 13.39 15.10
N ARG A 48 4.90 12.29 14.90
CA ARG A 48 5.34 11.80 13.57
C ARG A 48 4.80 10.42 13.21
N ALA A 49 4.28 9.69 14.20
CA ALA A 49 3.65 8.39 14.00
C ALA A 49 2.37 8.25 14.85
N TYR A 50 1.41 7.50 14.34
CA TYR A 50 0.14 7.19 15.00
C TYR A 50 -0.06 5.68 15.04
N ILE A 51 -0.48 5.15 16.19
CA ILE A 51 -0.76 3.73 16.39
C ILE A 51 -2.24 3.54 16.65
N GLY A 52 -3.01 3.17 15.62
CA GLY A 52 -4.44 2.87 15.72
C GLY A 52 -4.74 1.40 16.00
N THR A 53 -6.02 1.10 16.25
CA THR A 53 -6.54 -0.27 16.37
C THR A 53 -7.82 -0.44 15.55
N SER A 54 -8.31 -1.68 15.37
CA SER A 54 -9.61 -1.95 14.77
C SER A 54 -10.73 -1.33 15.62
N GLY A 55 -11.19 -0.13 15.25
CA GLY A 55 -12.21 0.65 15.96
C GLY A 55 -11.78 2.07 16.33
N PHE A 56 -10.48 2.36 16.33
CA PHE A 56 -9.92 3.71 16.44
C PHE A 56 -8.86 3.90 15.36
N GLY A 57 -9.33 4.28 14.17
CA GLY A 57 -8.49 4.74 13.07
C GLY A 57 -8.25 6.25 13.15
N ALA A 58 -7.49 6.77 12.20
CA ALA A 58 -7.28 8.20 12.02
C ALA A 58 -8.17 8.68 10.87
N ASP A 59 -9.20 9.47 11.17
CA ASP A 59 -10.02 10.12 10.15
C ASP A 59 -9.34 11.38 9.59
N ALA A 60 -9.92 11.97 8.54
CA ALA A 60 -9.30 13.09 7.84
C ALA A 60 -9.07 14.32 8.74
N ASP A 61 -10.00 14.63 9.64
CA ASP A 61 -9.89 15.77 10.56
C ASP A 61 -8.77 15.53 11.58
N PHE A 62 -8.67 14.30 12.09
CA PHE A 62 -7.63 13.89 13.02
C PHE A 62 -6.24 13.92 12.38
N ILE A 63 -6.12 13.55 11.11
CA ILE A 63 -4.85 13.53 10.39
C ILE A 63 -4.41 14.95 10.02
N ASN A 64 -5.34 15.81 9.58
CA ASN A 64 -5.04 17.22 9.32
C ASN A 64 -4.51 17.95 10.56
N ALA A 65 -4.91 17.52 11.74
CA ALA A 65 -4.42 18.05 13.00
C ALA A 65 -2.98 17.61 13.36
N LEU A 66 -2.35 16.72 12.58
CA LEU A 66 -1.00 16.18 12.78
C LEU A 66 -0.10 16.45 11.54
N PRO A 67 0.41 17.68 11.36
CA PRO A 67 1.06 18.12 10.12
C PRO A 67 2.40 17.44 9.82
N ASN A 68 3.02 16.80 10.82
CA ASN A 68 4.30 16.11 10.70
C ASN A 68 4.17 14.58 10.71
N LEU A 69 2.95 14.05 10.51
CA LEU A 69 2.71 12.61 10.41
C LEU A 69 3.38 12.05 9.15
N GLU A 70 4.29 11.10 9.30
CA GLU A 70 5.16 10.63 8.22
C GLU A 70 4.81 9.20 7.78
N ILE A 71 3.97 9.06 6.76
CA ILE A 71 3.92 7.86 5.91
C ILE A 71 3.84 8.32 4.46
N ILE A 72 4.71 7.80 3.59
CA ILE A 72 4.65 8.11 2.14
C ILE A 72 4.35 6.84 1.33
N ALA A 73 3.09 6.69 0.91
CA ALA A 73 2.60 5.60 0.08
C ALA A 73 2.47 5.99 -1.41
N ARG A 74 2.94 5.10 -2.30
CA ARG A 74 3.12 5.40 -3.74
C ARG A 74 2.72 4.23 -4.62
N ILE A 75 2.34 4.53 -5.87
CA ILE A 75 1.61 3.59 -6.73
C ILE A 75 2.23 3.52 -8.13
N ILE A 76 2.64 2.33 -8.55
CA ILE A 76 2.99 1.98 -9.94
C ILE A 76 1.69 1.64 -10.67
N GLY A 77 1.37 2.41 -11.70
CA GLY A 77 0.15 2.24 -12.47
C GLY A 77 -1.01 3.01 -11.85
N LEU A 78 -1.30 4.19 -12.38
CA LEU A 78 -2.43 4.99 -11.95
C LEU A 78 -3.67 4.72 -12.81
N GLY A 79 -4.01 3.44 -13.07
CA GLY A 79 -5.25 3.04 -13.75
C GLY A 79 -6.47 3.12 -12.83
N ARG A 80 -7.59 2.47 -13.18
CA ARG A 80 -8.80 2.44 -12.31
C ARG A 80 -8.48 1.99 -10.86
N ILE A 81 -7.67 0.93 -10.72
CA ILE A 81 -7.26 0.40 -9.42
C ILE A 81 -6.30 1.38 -8.72
N GLY A 82 -5.27 1.86 -9.43
CA GLY A 82 -4.31 2.81 -8.88
C GLY A 82 -4.94 4.12 -8.40
N GLU A 83 -5.90 4.68 -9.14
CA GLU A 83 -6.66 5.87 -8.73
C GLU A 83 -7.51 5.59 -7.49
N ALA A 84 -8.14 4.42 -7.41
CA ALA A 84 -8.93 4.01 -6.25
C ALA A 84 -8.07 3.81 -4.99
N ILE A 85 -6.85 3.28 -5.14
CA ILE A 85 -5.86 3.17 -4.07
C ILE A 85 -5.38 4.57 -3.68
N ALA A 86 -5.02 5.42 -4.65
CA ALA A 86 -4.57 6.77 -4.40
C ALA A 86 -5.58 7.57 -3.58
N LYS A 87 -6.86 7.52 -3.98
CA LYS A 87 -7.96 8.15 -3.23
C LYS A 87 -8.08 7.67 -1.78
N ARG A 88 -7.82 6.39 -1.50
CA ARG A 88 -7.84 5.85 -0.13
C ARG A 88 -6.62 6.30 0.66
N VAL A 89 -5.45 6.27 0.02
CA VAL A 89 -4.17 6.69 0.58
C VAL A 89 -4.16 8.19 0.91
N GLU A 90 -4.84 9.02 0.12
CA GLU A 90 -5.04 10.45 0.44
C GLU A 90 -5.69 10.67 1.79
N GLY A 91 -6.62 9.79 2.19
CA GLY A 91 -7.25 9.86 3.51
C GLY A 91 -6.22 9.76 4.64
N PHE A 92 -5.03 9.21 4.38
CA PHE A 92 -3.91 9.11 5.32
C PHE A 92 -2.92 10.27 5.21
N ASN A 93 -3.23 11.31 4.43
CA ASN A 93 -2.36 12.45 4.12
C ASN A 93 -0.94 12.05 3.63
N CYS A 94 -0.85 10.88 3.02
CA CYS A 94 0.38 10.37 2.44
C CYS A 94 0.66 11.12 1.13
N PRO A 95 1.86 11.68 0.91
CA PRO A 95 2.24 12.24 -0.38
C PRO A 95 2.24 11.14 -1.46
N ILE A 96 1.43 11.32 -2.49
CA ILE A 96 1.31 10.34 -3.58
C ILE A 96 2.16 10.79 -4.76
N ILE A 97 3.03 9.89 -5.21
CA ILE A 97 3.71 9.98 -6.50
C ILE A 97 3.39 8.71 -7.29
N TYR A 98 3.46 8.79 -8.60
CA TYR A 98 3.09 7.68 -9.46
C TYR A 98 4.00 7.53 -10.68
N HIS A 99 3.99 6.32 -11.23
CA HIS A 99 4.57 6.01 -12.53
C HIS A 99 3.52 5.39 -13.45
N SER A 100 3.59 5.75 -14.73
CA SER A 100 2.84 5.16 -15.84
C SER A 100 3.58 5.40 -17.15
N ARG A 101 3.20 4.66 -18.20
CA ARG A 101 3.79 4.79 -19.56
C ARG A 101 3.81 6.24 -20.06
N SER A 102 2.79 7.02 -19.76
CA SER A 102 2.72 8.46 -20.01
C SER A 102 2.17 9.17 -18.79
N GLU A 103 2.51 10.45 -18.62
CA GLU A 103 1.88 11.31 -17.62
C GLU A 103 0.37 11.39 -17.88
N LYS A 104 -0.42 11.36 -16.81
CA LYS A 104 -1.88 11.48 -16.89
C LYS A 104 -2.31 12.93 -16.72
N ALA A 105 -3.05 13.44 -17.70
CA ALA A 105 -3.69 14.75 -17.60
C ALA A 105 -4.75 14.77 -16.47
N GLY A 106 -4.83 15.89 -15.74
CA GLY A 106 -5.83 16.10 -14.68
C GLY A 106 -5.55 15.39 -13.36
N VAL A 107 -4.37 14.79 -13.20
CA VAL A 107 -3.93 14.14 -11.96
C VAL A 107 -3.08 15.09 -11.14
N LYS A 108 -3.40 15.25 -9.85
CA LYS A 108 -2.67 16.14 -8.92
C LYS A 108 -1.39 15.52 -8.30
N TYR A 109 -1.15 14.23 -8.53
CA TYR A 109 0.01 13.51 -8.01
C TYR A 109 1.26 13.79 -8.84
N LYS A 110 2.43 13.71 -8.20
CA LYS A 110 3.70 13.90 -8.92
C LYS A 110 4.00 12.70 -9.80
N TYR A 111 4.21 12.94 -11.10
CA TYR A 111 4.62 11.92 -12.06
C TYR A 111 6.13 11.66 -12.00
N TYR A 112 6.52 10.39 -12.17
CA TYR A 112 7.90 9.99 -12.42
C TYR A 112 7.96 9.12 -13.69
N PRO A 113 8.83 9.45 -14.67
CA PRO A 113 9.00 8.66 -15.88
C PRO A 113 9.75 7.34 -15.63
N ASN A 114 10.47 7.24 -14.50
CA ASN A 114 11.32 6.10 -14.17
C ASN A 114 10.93 5.51 -12.81
N VAL A 115 10.75 4.18 -12.77
CA VAL A 115 10.36 3.44 -11.56
C VAL A 115 11.45 3.43 -10.50
N VAL A 116 12.73 3.43 -10.89
CA VAL A 116 13.86 3.51 -9.95
C VAL A 116 13.85 4.86 -9.24
N GLU A 117 13.67 5.96 -9.97
CA GLU A 117 13.56 7.30 -9.35
C GLU A 117 12.35 7.39 -8.44
N LEU A 118 11.22 6.81 -8.85
CA LEU A 118 10.04 6.69 -7.99
C LEU A 118 10.37 5.94 -6.70
N ALA A 119 11.07 4.79 -6.81
CA ALA A 119 11.46 3.97 -5.68
C ALA A 119 12.46 4.65 -4.73
N THR A 120 13.44 5.41 -5.23
CA THR A 120 14.35 6.20 -4.39
C THR A 120 13.61 7.24 -3.56
N ASN A 121 12.50 7.73 -4.08
CA ASN A 121 11.70 8.69 -3.35
C ASN A 121 10.75 7.99 -2.35
N CYS A 122 10.41 6.70 -2.51
CA CYS A 122 9.46 5.85 -1.75
C CYS A 122 9.82 5.44 -0.33
N GLN A 123 8.77 5.12 0.45
CA GLN A 123 8.82 4.11 1.52
C GLN A 123 7.87 2.93 1.24
N ILE A 124 6.70 3.16 0.62
CA ILE A 124 5.80 2.08 0.21
C ILE A 124 5.57 2.15 -1.29
N LEU A 125 5.83 1.03 -1.99
CA LEU A 125 5.70 0.87 -3.43
C LEU A 125 4.59 -0.12 -3.77
N VAL A 126 3.46 0.38 -4.28
CA VAL A 126 2.30 -0.44 -4.64
C VAL A 126 2.29 -0.74 -6.13
N VAL A 127 2.24 -2.01 -6.53
CA VAL A 127 2.11 -2.44 -7.93
C VAL A 127 0.63 -2.61 -8.29
N ALA A 128 0.12 -1.73 -9.14
CA ALA A 128 -1.29 -1.64 -9.53
C ALA A 128 -1.49 -1.38 -11.05
N CYS A 129 -0.56 -1.86 -11.87
CA CYS A 129 -0.66 -1.80 -13.33
C CYS A 129 -1.14 -3.13 -13.95
N SER A 130 -1.67 -3.06 -15.16
CA SER A 130 -1.91 -4.25 -16.00
C SER A 130 -0.59 -4.82 -16.48
N LEU A 131 -0.48 -6.15 -16.52
CA LEU A 131 0.69 -6.82 -17.06
C LEU A 131 0.74 -6.71 -18.59
N THR A 132 1.92 -6.41 -19.10
CA THR A 132 2.30 -6.31 -20.51
C THR A 132 3.73 -6.85 -20.66
N PRO A 133 4.17 -7.19 -21.87
CA PRO A 133 5.57 -7.58 -22.09
C PRO A 133 6.57 -6.51 -21.59
N ASP A 134 6.24 -5.23 -21.75
CA ASP A 134 7.12 -4.10 -21.42
C ASP A 134 7.31 -3.85 -19.92
N ASN A 135 6.39 -4.33 -19.07
CA ASN A 135 6.47 -4.15 -17.62
C ASN A 135 6.66 -5.47 -16.85
N HIS A 136 7.11 -6.50 -17.56
CA HIS A 136 7.64 -7.70 -16.94
C HIS A 136 8.85 -7.36 -16.08
N ASN A 137 8.89 -7.83 -14.83
CA ASN A 137 9.90 -7.50 -13.83
C ASN A 137 10.16 -5.98 -13.70
N ILE A 138 9.10 -5.16 -13.82
CA ILE A 138 9.18 -3.71 -13.63
C ILE A 138 9.73 -3.37 -12.23
N VAL A 139 9.48 -4.22 -11.23
CA VAL A 139 10.14 -4.21 -9.92
C VAL A 139 11.26 -5.24 -9.93
N ASN A 140 12.41 -4.86 -10.49
CA ASN A 140 13.63 -5.65 -10.49
C ASN A 140 14.56 -5.25 -9.33
N ARG A 141 15.73 -5.90 -9.23
CA ARG A 141 16.76 -5.62 -8.22
C ARG A 141 17.06 -4.12 -8.03
N ARG A 142 17.21 -3.36 -9.12
CA ARG A 142 17.54 -1.93 -9.04
C ARG A 142 16.43 -1.11 -8.36
N VAL A 143 15.18 -1.48 -8.60
CA VAL A 143 14.02 -0.84 -7.96
C VAL A 143 13.94 -1.25 -6.49
N ILE A 144 14.18 -2.52 -6.19
CA ILE A 144 14.18 -3.06 -4.82
C ILE A 144 15.28 -2.37 -3.98
N ASP A 145 16.51 -2.30 -4.49
CA ASP A 145 17.63 -1.65 -3.81
C ASP A 145 17.41 -0.14 -3.65
N ALA A 146 16.76 0.51 -4.63
CA ALA A 146 16.39 1.92 -4.54
C ALA A 146 15.33 2.20 -3.47
N LEU A 147 14.40 1.27 -3.27
CA LEU A 147 13.38 1.33 -2.21
C LEU A 147 13.99 1.06 -0.83
N GLY A 148 14.93 0.11 -0.77
CA GLY A 148 15.86 -0.07 0.34
C GLY A 148 15.30 -0.70 1.62
N PRO A 149 16.11 -0.78 2.68
CA PRO A 149 15.87 -1.62 3.85
C PRO A 149 14.74 -1.12 4.77
N LYS A 150 14.23 0.08 4.52
CA LYS A 150 13.08 0.65 5.22
C LYS A 150 11.81 0.66 4.37
N GLY A 151 11.93 0.28 3.11
CA GLY A 151 10.83 0.32 2.17
C GLY A 151 10.06 -0.99 2.10
N VAL A 152 8.82 -0.91 1.62
CA VAL A 152 7.88 -2.03 1.51
C VAL A 152 7.33 -2.11 0.10
N VAL A 153 7.35 -3.30 -0.49
CA VAL A 153 6.66 -3.58 -1.77
C VAL A 153 5.29 -4.16 -1.48
N ILE A 154 4.24 -3.63 -2.13
CA ILE A 154 2.89 -4.21 -2.10
C ILE A 154 2.53 -4.62 -3.53
N ASN A 155 2.31 -5.91 -3.79
CA ASN A 155 1.91 -6.38 -5.11
C ASN A 155 0.50 -6.97 -5.09
N ILE A 156 -0.43 -6.26 -5.74
CA ILE A 156 -1.83 -6.66 -5.98
C ILE A 156 -2.14 -6.77 -7.48
N GLY A 157 -1.10 -6.78 -8.31
CA GLY A 157 -1.20 -6.86 -9.77
C GLY A 157 -1.07 -8.30 -10.27
N ARG A 158 0.16 -8.69 -10.60
CA ARG A 158 0.56 -10.02 -11.11
C ARG A 158 1.95 -10.32 -10.59
N GLY A 159 2.26 -11.58 -10.30
CA GLY A 159 3.56 -11.97 -9.78
C GLY A 159 4.73 -11.55 -10.65
N THR A 160 4.57 -11.67 -11.98
CA THR A 160 5.58 -11.32 -12.99
C THR A 160 5.87 -9.82 -13.14
N HIS A 161 5.19 -8.94 -12.39
CA HIS A 161 5.66 -7.55 -12.27
C HIS A 161 6.92 -7.43 -11.41
N VAL A 162 7.17 -8.39 -10.52
CA VAL A 162 8.29 -8.39 -9.60
C VAL A 162 9.24 -9.51 -10.01
N ASP A 163 10.54 -9.24 -10.01
CA ASP A 163 11.55 -10.28 -10.05
C ASP A 163 11.55 -11.02 -8.69
N GLU A 164 10.85 -12.16 -8.62
CA GLU A 164 10.57 -12.85 -7.36
C GLU A 164 11.84 -13.41 -6.70
N GLY A 165 12.80 -13.88 -7.50
CA GLY A 165 14.10 -14.34 -6.97
C GLY A 165 14.86 -13.21 -6.29
N GLU A 166 14.90 -12.04 -6.90
CA GLU A 166 15.53 -10.85 -6.33
C GLU A 166 14.76 -10.28 -5.13
N LEU A 167 13.43 -10.36 -5.13
CA LEU A 167 12.60 -9.98 -3.99
C LEU A 167 12.90 -10.86 -2.77
N VAL A 168 12.90 -12.18 -2.95
CA VAL A 168 13.21 -13.14 -1.89
C VAL A 168 14.61 -12.90 -1.32
N SER A 169 15.62 -12.80 -2.19
CA SER A 169 17.00 -12.50 -1.76
C SER A 169 17.07 -11.17 -1.00
N ALA A 170 16.42 -10.11 -1.46
CA ALA A 170 16.46 -8.81 -0.81
C ALA A 170 15.80 -8.80 0.57
N LEU A 171 14.71 -9.54 0.76
CA LEU A 171 14.05 -9.66 2.06
C LEU A 171 14.88 -10.48 3.04
N VAL A 172 15.46 -11.60 2.60
CA VAL A 172 16.33 -12.45 3.42
C VAL A 172 17.61 -11.71 3.82
N GLU A 173 18.21 -10.97 2.91
CA GLU A 173 19.44 -10.20 3.15
C GLU A 173 19.19 -8.86 3.87
N GLY A 174 17.93 -8.49 4.11
CA GLY A 174 17.55 -7.22 4.74
C GLY A 174 17.82 -5.99 3.86
N ARG A 175 18.00 -6.16 2.54
CA ARG A 175 18.06 -5.05 1.57
C ARG A 175 16.70 -4.39 1.36
N LEU A 176 15.61 -5.11 1.62
CA LEU A 176 14.23 -4.63 1.58
C LEU A 176 13.58 -4.77 2.97
N GLY A 177 12.84 -3.75 3.39
CA GLY A 177 12.22 -3.71 4.71
C GLY A 177 11.07 -4.70 4.88
N GLY A 178 10.25 -4.91 3.84
CA GLY A 178 9.18 -5.91 3.86
C GLY A 178 8.38 -6.00 2.56
N ALA A 179 7.42 -6.92 2.52
CA ALA A 179 6.53 -7.07 1.37
C ALA A 179 5.10 -7.50 1.74
N GLY A 180 4.09 -6.97 1.05
CA GLY A 180 2.72 -7.46 1.07
C GLY A 180 2.35 -8.03 -0.30
N LEU A 181 2.14 -9.33 -0.39
CA LEU A 181 1.99 -10.04 -1.66
C LEU A 181 0.63 -10.74 -1.73
N ASP A 182 -0.18 -10.36 -2.71
CA ASP A 182 -1.40 -11.09 -3.08
C ASP A 182 -1.15 -12.07 -4.25
N VAL A 183 -0.03 -11.90 -4.97
CA VAL A 183 0.26 -12.59 -6.22
C VAL A 183 1.72 -13.05 -6.29
N TYR A 184 1.98 -14.14 -7.00
CA TYR A 184 3.29 -14.80 -7.13
C TYR A 184 3.56 -15.21 -8.58
N GLN A 185 4.81 -15.44 -8.96
CA GLN A 185 5.13 -15.81 -10.34
C GLN A 185 4.59 -17.19 -10.71
N ASN A 186 4.64 -18.14 -9.77
CA ASN A 186 4.24 -19.53 -9.98
C ASN A 186 3.03 -19.94 -9.13
N GLU A 187 1.99 -19.09 -9.10
CA GLU A 187 0.76 -19.36 -8.36
C GLU A 187 0.16 -20.75 -8.69
N PRO A 188 -0.34 -21.50 -7.68
CA PRO A 188 -0.49 -21.13 -6.27
C PRO A 188 0.75 -21.35 -5.41
N ASN A 189 1.88 -21.74 -6.00
CA ASN A 189 3.11 -22.02 -5.26
C ASN A 189 3.78 -20.71 -4.83
N VAL A 190 4.10 -20.63 -3.54
CA VAL A 190 4.83 -19.52 -2.93
C VAL A 190 6.26 -19.97 -2.62
N PRO A 191 7.29 -19.15 -2.86
CA PRO A 191 8.65 -19.45 -2.42
C PRO A 191 8.70 -19.80 -0.94
N PRO A 192 9.19 -21.00 -0.55
CA PRO A 192 9.20 -21.44 0.85
C PRO A 192 9.91 -20.48 1.80
N GLN A 193 10.95 -19.79 1.32
CA GLN A 193 11.70 -18.81 2.10
C GLN A 193 10.82 -17.66 2.60
N LEU A 194 9.79 -17.26 1.85
CA LEU A 194 8.88 -16.20 2.28
C LEU A 194 8.03 -16.62 3.48
N LEU A 195 7.75 -17.92 3.63
CA LEU A 195 6.94 -18.44 4.75
C LEU A 195 7.66 -18.32 6.10
N GLU A 196 8.99 -18.19 6.07
CA GLU A 196 9.85 -18.10 7.26
C GLU A 196 10.10 -16.66 7.72
N LEU A 197 9.67 -15.67 6.92
CA LEU A 197 9.96 -14.26 7.16
C LEU A 197 8.85 -13.57 7.96
N GLU A 198 9.22 -12.80 8.98
CA GLU A 198 8.28 -12.02 9.80
C GLU A 198 7.89 -10.69 9.14
N ASN A 199 8.67 -10.21 8.17
CA ASN A 199 8.47 -8.93 7.50
C ASN A 199 7.67 -9.05 6.18
N VAL A 200 6.93 -10.14 6.00
CA VAL A 200 6.06 -10.34 4.84
C VAL A 200 4.62 -10.66 5.23
N LEU A 201 3.68 -10.21 4.41
CA LEU A 201 2.28 -10.62 4.44
C LEU A 201 1.95 -11.33 3.13
N LEU A 202 1.50 -12.58 3.23
CA LEU A 202 1.27 -13.46 2.10
C LEU A 202 -0.23 -13.79 2.02
N LEU A 203 -0.86 -13.44 0.91
CA LEU A 203 -2.26 -13.77 0.61
C LEU A 203 -2.31 -14.69 -0.62
N HIS A 204 -3.45 -15.34 -0.85
CA HIS A 204 -3.62 -16.33 -1.92
C HIS A 204 -4.49 -15.81 -3.08
N HIS A 205 -4.11 -14.66 -3.65
CA HIS A 205 -4.78 -13.99 -4.77
C HIS A 205 -6.26 -13.69 -4.51
N VAL A 206 -6.50 -12.93 -3.44
CA VAL A 206 -7.84 -12.61 -2.93
C VAL A 206 -8.31 -11.20 -3.25
N GLY A 207 -7.56 -10.40 -4.02
CA GLY A 207 -7.90 -9.00 -4.29
C GLY A 207 -9.31 -8.73 -4.84
N SER A 208 -9.94 -9.70 -5.51
CA SER A 208 -11.33 -9.61 -6.00
C SER A 208 -12.32 -10.53 -5.28
N SER A 209 -11.87 -11.27 -4.27
CA SER A 209 -12.59 -12.40 -3.67
C SER A 209 -13.58 -11.99 -2.58
N THR A 210 -14.39 -10.96 -2.85
CA THR A 210 -15.56 -10.61 -2.01
C THR A 210 -16.84 -11.12 -2.64
N PHE A 211 -17.85 -11.40 -1.83
CA PHE A 211 -19.13 -11.91 -2.31
C PHE A 211 -19.74 -11.00 -3.40
N GLU A 212 -19.83 -9.71 -3.13
CA GLU A 212 -20.43 -8.71 -4.01
C GLU A 212 -19.68 -8.58 -5.33
N THR A 213 -18.34 -8.59 -5.27
CA THR A 213 -17.48 -8.49 -6.45
C THR A 213 -17.64 -9.74 -7.32
N ARG A 214 -17.62 -10.93 -6.70
CA ARG A 214 -17.74 -12.20 -7.43
C ARG A 214 -19.11 -12.39 -8.05
N ILE A 215 -20.18 -11.96 -7.39
CA ILE A 215 -21.54 -11.94 -7.97
C ILE A 215 -21.58 -10.98 -9.16
N SER A 216 -21.14 -9.73 -8.98
CA SER A 216 -21.16 -8.73 -10.06
C SER A 216 -20.36 -9.16 -11.30
N MET A 217 -19.22 -9.82 -11.09
CA MET A 217 -18.41 -10.39 -12.19
C MET A 217 -19.15 -11.54 -12.89
N THR A 218 -19.80 -12.42 -12.11
CA THR A 218 -20.56 -13.55 -12.65
C THR A 218 -21.74 -13.07 -13.49
N ASP A 219 -22.51 -12.11 -12.96
CA ASP A 219 -23.64 -11.50 -13.65
C ASP A 219 -23.21 -10.84 -14.97
N LEU A 220 -22.06 -10.16 -14.98
CA LEU A 220 -21.53 -9.53 -16.19
C LEU A 220 -21.11 -10.58 -17.24
N VAL A 221 -20.53 -11.71 -16.82
CA VAL A 221 -20.19 -12.81 -17.75
C VAL A 221 -21.46 -13.38 -18.37
N ILE A 222 -22.47 -13.70 -17.55
CA ILE A 222 -23.75 -14.23 -18.02
C ILE A 222 -24.41 -13.23 -18.98
N ALA A 223 -24.46 -11.94 -18.63
CA ALA A 223 -25.07 -10.91 -19.48
C ALA A 223 -24.39 -10.78 -20.85
N ASN A 224 -23.06 -10.95 -20.93
CA ASN A 224 -22.35 -10.96 -22.22
C ASN A 224 -22.72 -12.21 -23.05
N LEU A 225 -22.83 -13.38 -22.43
CA LEU A 225 -23.25 -14.62 -23.10
C LEU A 225 -24.68 -14.51 -23.63
N ASP A 226 -25.59 -13.98 -22.81
CA ASP A 226 -26.98 -13.78 -23.18
C ASP A 226 -27.13 -12.79 -24.34
N ALA A 227 -26.40 -11.67 -24.27
CA ALA A 227 -26.35 -10.68 -25.34
C ALA A 227 -25.95 -11.35 -26.68
N HIS A 228 -24.92 -12.19 -26.67
CA HIS A 228 -24.43 -12.84 -27.88
C HIS A 228 -25.35 -13.95 -28.40
N PHE A 229 -25.69 -14.93 -27.56
CA PHE A 229 -26.33 -16.18 -28.00
C PHE A 229 -27.86 -16.11 -28.08
N PHE A 230 -28.50 -15.34 -27.20
CA PHE A 230 -29.97 -15.33 -27.10
C PHE A 230 -30.62 -14.07 -27.67
N TYR A 231 -29.93 -12.93 -27.58
CA TYR A 231 -30.51 -11.65 -27.97
C TYR A 231 -29.90 -11.01 -29.23
N ASN A 232 -28.81 -11.57 -29.75
CA ASN A 232 -28.05 -11.01 -30.87
C ASN A 232 -27.77 -9.49 -30.69
N LYS A 233 -27.40 -9.11 -29.46
CA LYS A 233 -27.07 -7.75 -29.05
C LYS A 233 -25.55 -7.57 -28.94
N PRO A 234 -25.04 -6.33 -29.01
CA PRO A 234 -23.65 -6.05 -28.71
C PRO A 234 -23.24 -6.55 -27.32
N LEU A 235 -22.00 -7.01 -27.21
CA LEU A 235 -21.40 -7.36 -25.93
C LEU A 235 -21.33 -6.12 -25.03
N LEU A 236 -21.46 -6.33 -23.72
CA LEU A 236 -21.43 -5.27 -22.72
C LEU A 236 -20.00 -4.80 -22.47
N THR A 237 -19.04 -5.73 -22.47
CA THR A 237 -17.62 -5.45 -22.20
C THR A 237 -16.70 -6.17 -23.19
N PRO A 238 -16.79 -5.86 -24.51
CA PRO A 238 -15.89 -6.43 -25.51
C PRO A 238 -14.46 -5.94 -25.34
N VAL A 239 -13.50 -6.80 -25.67
CA VAL A 239 -12.05 -6.49 -25.65
C VAL A 239 -11.43 -6.67 -27.05
N VAL A 240 -11.94 -7.63 -27.82
CA VAL A 240 -11.58 -7.96 -29.20
C VAL A 240 -12.85 -8.06 -30.03
#